data_AF-A0A3M7Q824-F1
#
_entry.id   AF-A0A3M7Q824-F1
#
_cell.length_a   1.000
_cell.length_b   1.000
_cell.length_c   1.000
_cell.angle_alpha   90.00
_cell.angle_beta   90.00
_cell.angle_gamma   90.00
#
_symmetry.space_group_name_H-M   'P 1'
#
loop_
_entity.id
_entity.type
_entity.pdbx_description
1 polymer ?
#
loop_
_entity_poly.entity_id
_entity_poly.type
_entity_poly.pdbx_seq_one_letter_code
_entity_poly.pdbx_strand_id
1 'polypeptide(L)'
;MTIFILSLFFILALHLVKSKVPVWSKCGGIGHTTETTCDSSSICVEINQWYSQCQPKPNDPNRVNEWSQCGGIIYNGNVLCQTWLTCVKLNDWYSNCQFIRSSTIKTSSSSTTISESSPLATNSEIFSSSTTISESPPLATNSEIFSSSTTISESPPLATNSEIFSSSTTISESPPLATNSEIFSSSTTIHPSTALNGQCNPSFQSNRLKVGISFDWTLNNNVDYDNFDYISIWLAYSDEFGTDFNPWFHGPMINAALAKNKSAVFYMYLIAFQARYNLGIRDCDVDYNYNLCVHGAEFIRNYRQLLVDKYRYHAKWISERFGREKRAVFAIEPDFVQYYSDQRQIGGPLTGQYMRELFDDFVSALKSELPNALISWDISPWLGVEGMRTWWGYFETAQIDFIHTSGGSLRPDLPQIRQNELEWRFMSNLTKKYIISNCGYGVGGANINDCDSWISGNNLNIRINDGVIAVTIASGSTIVPRGYY
;
A
#
# COMPACT_ATOMS: atom_id res chain seq x y z
N MET A 1 62.64 37.79 19.20
CA MET A 1 61.51 38.40 19.93
C MET A 1 60.35 38.57 18.96
N THR A 2 59.10 38.15 19.24
CA THR A 2 58.63 37.22 20.27
C THR A 2 57.32 36.56 19.81
N ILE A 3 57.32 35.22 19.76
CA ILE A 3 56.21 34.27 20.00
C ILE A 3 54.80 34.87 20.18
N PHE A 4 53.80 34.48 19.37
CA PHE A 4 52.73 33.53 19.79
C PHE A 4 51.79 33.07 18.66
N ILE A 5 51.12 31.94 18.91
CA ILE A 5 50.22 31.19 18.02
C ILE A 5 48.77 31.40 18.46
N LEU A 6 47.87 31.74 17.52
CA LEU A 6 46.42 31.47 17.60
C LEU A 6 45.93 31.27 16.15
N SER A 7 45.71 30.05 15.65
CA SER A 7 44.64 29.10 15.97
C SER A 7 43.25 29.47 15.40
N LEU A 8 42.98 28.94 14.21
CA LEU A 8 41.71 28.28 13.86
C LEU A 8 40.39 29.04 14.12
N PHE A 9 40.11 30.10 13.35
CA PHE A 9 38.75 30.64 13.20
C PHE A 9 38.39 30.99 11.74
N PHE A 10 38.40 29.98 10.87
CA PHE A 10 37.66 30.06 9.61
C PHE A 10 36.17 29.78 9.89
N ILE A 11 35.48 30.74 10.52
CA ILE A 11 34.05 30.60 10.84
C ILE A 11 33.28 30.54 9.52
N LEU A 12 32.81 29.34 9.19
CA LEU A 12 31.86 29.13 8.12
C LEU A 12 30.58 29.90 8.47
N ALA A 13 30.39 31.05 7.83
CA ALA A 13 29.21 31.89 7.99
C ALA A 13 27.99 31.23 7.32
N LEU A 14 27.52 30.12 7.91
CA LEU A 14 26.21 29.54 7.66
C LEU A 14 25.18 30.66 7.81
N HIS A 15 24.70 31.14 6.68
CA HIS A 15 23.57 32.04 6.67
C HIS A 15 22.38 31.25 7.20
N LEU A 16 21.97 31.55 8.43
CA LEU A 16 20.73 31.09 9.01
C LEU A 16 19.59 31.66 8.18
N VAL A 17 19.23 30.93 7.11
CA VAL A 17 17.99 31.12 6.37
C VAL A 17 16.88 30.81 7.36
N LYS A 18 16.41 31.85 8.07
CA LYS A 18 15.26 31.81 8.97
C LYS A 18 14.10 31.19 8.21
N SER A 19 13.79 29.94 8.53
CA SER A 19 12.70 29.21 7.90
C SER A 19 11.42 29.95 8.20
N LYS A 20 10.73 30.40 7.15
CA LYS A 20 9.48 31.14 7.28
C LYS A 20 8.45 30.28 8.00
N VAL A 21 7.66 30.89 8.88
CA VAL A 21 6.63 30.22 9.64
C VAL A 21 5.57 29.67 8.68
N PRO A 22 5.29 28.35 8.65
CA PRO A 22 4.29 27.79 7.74
C PRO A 22 2.89 28.33 8.05
N VAL A 23 2.03 28.37 7.03
CA VAL A 23 0.60 28.63 7.21
C VAL A 23 0.00 27.74 8.32
N TRP A 24 -0.91 28.34 9.08
CA TRP A 24 -1.53 27.87 10.33
C TRP A 24 -0.59 27.71 11.55
N SER A 25 0.71 27.98 11.44
CA SER A 25 1.64 27.95 12.59
C SER A 25 1.69 29.28 13.36
N LYS A 26 2.14 29.23 14.63
CA LYS A 26 2.28 30.43 15.50
C LYS A 26 3.41 31.35 15.00
N CYS A 27 3.10 32.63 14.82
CA CYS A 27 4.03 33.66 14.34
C CYS A 27 4.15 34.88 15.26
N GLY A 28 3.44 34.92 16.40
CA GLY A 28 3.48 36.09 17.29
C GLY A 28 2.66 35.93 18.56
N GLY A 29 2.56 37.02 19.31
CA GLY A 29 1.97 37.10 20.65
C GLY A 29 3.02 37.18 21.77
N ILE A 30 2.62 37.69 22.93
CA ILE A 30 3.48 37.90 24.10
C ILE A 30 4.19 36.59 24.48
N GLY A 31 5.51 36.67 24.67
CA GLY A 31 6.38 35.53 24.97
C GLY A 31 6.83 34.71 23.74
N HIS A 32 6.39 35.04 22.53
CA HIS A 32 6.89 34.40 21.30
C HIS A 32 8.27 34.96 20.92
N THR A 33 9.30 34.11 20.92
CA THR A 33 10.71 34.49 20.71
C THR A 33 11.33 33.92 19.43
N THR A 34 10.57 33.16 18.64
CA THR A 34 11.05 32.50 17.42
C THR A 34 10.73 33.33 16.17
N GLU A 35 10.67 32.71 14.98
CA GLU A 35 10.37 33.44 13.75
C GLU A 35 8.93 34.00 13.76
N THR A 36 8.76 35.18 13.14
CA THR A 36 7.48 35.87 13.01
C THR A 36 7.08 36.07 11.55
N THR A 37 8.03 35.94 10.62
CA THR A 37 7.81 36.04 9.18
C THR A 37 7.13 34.78 8.65
N CYS A 38 5.86 34.89 8.29
CA CYS A 38 5.11 33.84 7.61
C CYS A 38 5.68 33.47 6.24
N ASP A 39 5.32 32.30 5.74
CA ASP A 39 5.59 31.90 4.35
C ASP A 39 4.95 32.87 3.34
N SER A 40 5.34 32.77 2.06
CA SER A 40 4.84 33.70 1.05
C SER A 40 3.32 33.66 0.84
N SER A 41 2.64 32.54 1.16
CA SER A 41 1.19 32.37 1.00
C SER A 41 0.36 33.08 2.07
N SER A 42 0.97 33.36 3.21
CA SER A 42 0.26 33.67 4.45
C SER A 42 0.71 35.00 5.08
N ILE A 43 -0.09 35.48 6.03
CA ILE A 43 0.15 36.71 6.79
C ILE A 43 -0.05 36.42 8.27
N CYS A 44 0.75 37.04 9.14
CA CYS A 44 0.62 36.86 10.58
C CYS A 44 -0.59 37.66 11.08
N VAL A 45 -1.65 36.96 11.46
CA VAL A 45 -2.89 37.53 12.00
C VAL A 45 -2.85 37.40 13.52
N GLU A 46 -3.03 38.49 14.26
CA GLU A 46 -3.24 38.43 15.70
C GLU A 46 -4.64 37.89 16.00
N ILE A 47 -4.72 36.82 16.79
CA ILE A 47 -5.98 36.25 17.27
C ILE A 47 -6.24 36.72 18.71
N ASN A 48 -5.19 36.89 19.50
CA ASN A 48 -5.17 37.63 20.76
C ASN A 48 -3.73 37.99 21.15
N GLN A 49 -3.58 38.81 22.19
CA GLN A 49 -2.28 39.29 22.68
C GLN A 49 -1.23 38.18 22.97
N TRP A 50 -1.63 36.93 23.24
CA TRP A 50 -0.71 35.81 23.50
C TRP A 50 -0.44 34.93 22.27
N TYR A 51 -1.22 35.09 21.19
CA TYR A 51 -1.18 34.20 20.03
C TYR A 51 -1.55 34.92 18.71
N SER A 52 -0.57 35.00 17.81
CA SER A 52 -0.73 35.35 16.41
C SER A 52 -0.39 34.13 15.53
N GLN A 53 -1.13 33.94 14.44
CA GLN A 53 -1.05 32.76 13.56
C GLN A 53 -0.85 33.18 12.11
N CYS A 54 -0.02 32.45 11.35
CA CYS A 54 0.03 32.62 9.91
C CYS A 54 -1.28 32.12 9.31
N GLN A 55 -2.08 32.98 8.69
CA GLN A 55 -3.31 32.59 8.01
C GLN A 55 -3.16 32.85 6.50
N PRO A 56 -3.82 32.07 5.62
CA PRO A 56 -3.80 32.33 4.19
C PRO A 56 -4.18 33.77 3.91
N LYS A 57 -3.46 34.42 2.99
CA LYS A 57 -3.83 35.78 2.58
C LYS A 57 -5.25 35.77 1.96
N PRO A 58 -6.12 36.74 2.30
CA PRO A 58 -7.43 36.84 1.68
C PRO A 58 -7.30 36.95 0.16
N ASN A 59 -8.04 36.11 -0.58
CA ASN A 59 -8.07 36.15 -2.04
C ASN A 59 -8.59 37.52 -2.50
N ASP A 60 -7.80 38.23 -3.31
CA ASP A 60 -8.28 39.38 -4.06
C ASP A 60 -9.27 38.86 -5.11
N PRO A 61 -10.55 39.30 -5.11
CA PRO A 61 -11.55 38.82 -6.07
C PRO A 61 -11.22 39.23 -7.53
N ASN A 62 -10.28 40.16 -7.72
CA ASN A 62 -9.79 40.60 -9.02
C ASN A 62 -8.54 39.83 -9.46
N ARG A 63 -8.26 38.65 -8.88
CA ARG A 63 -7.08 37.83 -9.17
C ARG A 63 -7.39 36.34 -9.29
N VAL A 64 -6.53 35.64 -10.00
CA VAL A 64 -6.62 34.20 -10.23
C VAL A 64 -6.04 33.42 -9.05
N ASN A 65 -6.84 32.50 -8.52
CA ASN A 65 -6.50 31.63 -7.40
C ASN A 65 -5.49 30.53 -7.80
N GLU A 66 -4.95 29.83 -6.81
CA GLU A 66 -4.03 28.71 -7.04
C GLU A 66 -4.63 27.65 -7.97
N TRP A 67 -3.78 27.06 -8.82
CA TRP A 67 -4.10 26.05 -9.84
C TRP A 67 -5.10 26.48 -10.94
N SER A 68 -5.70 27.66 -10.82
CA SER A 68 -6.64 28.23 -11.80
C SER A 68 -5.89 28.87 -12.99
N GLN A 69 -6.49 28.83 -14.18
CA GLN A 69 -5.85 29.28 -15.42
C GLN A 69 -5.60 30.79 -15.42
N CYS A 70 -4.37 31.19 -15.81
CA CYS A 70 -3.91 32.57 -15.91
C CYS A 70 -3.24 32.88 -17.26
N GLY A 71 -3.26 31.93 -18.21
CA GLY A 71 -2.68 32.13 -19.53
C GLY A 71 -2.81 30.91 -20.45
N GLY A 72 -2.32 31.08 -21.67
CA GLY A 72 -2.41 30.13 -22.77
C GLY A 72 -2.83 30.82 -24.07
N ILE A 73 -2.58 30.20 -25.22
CA ILE A 73 -3.19 30.59 -26.50
C ILE A 73 -4.71 30.67 -26.34
N ILE A 74 -5.32 31.71 -26.93
CA ILE A 74 -6.74 32.10 -26.86
C ILE A 74 -7.35 32.28 -25.44
N TYR A 75 -6.55 32.28 -24.38
CA TYR A 75 -7.04 32.61 -23.04
C TYR A 75 -7.30 34.12 -22.90
N ASN A 76 -8.59 34.49 -22.80
CA ASN A 76 -9.05 35.88 -22.65
C ASN A 76 -9.45 36.22 -21.20
N GLY A 77 -9.14 35.35 -20.24
CA GLY A 77 -9.43 35.57 -18.82
C GLY A 77 -8.38 36.43 -18.12
N ASN A 78 -8.49 36.53 -16.80
CA ASN A 78 -7.56 37.31 -15.98
C ASN A 78 -6.18 36.63 -15.92
N VAL A 79 -5.10 37.38 -16.16
CA VAL A 79 -3.71 36.85 -16.13
C VAL A 79 -2.99 37.12 -14.81
N LEU A 80 -3.59 37.92 -13.91
CA LEU A 80 -2.99 38.31 -12.63
C LEU A 80 -3.34 37.30 -11.55
N CYS A 81 -2.38 36.44 -11.21
CA CYS A 81 -2.47 35.58 -10.03
C CYS A 81 -2.57 36.38 -8.72
N GLN A 82 -3.05 35.72 -7.66
CA GLN A 82 -2.91 36.21 -6.28
C GLN A 82 -1.45 36.61 -5.99
N THR A 83 -1.22 37.64 -5.16
CA THR A 83 0.10 38.32 -5.04
C THR A 83 1.23 37.47 -4.43
N TRP A 84 0.94 36.22 -4.06
CA TRP A 84 1.88 35.22 -3.55
C TRP A 84 2.14 34.06 -4.53
N LEU A 85 1.55 34.10 -5.72
CA LEU A 85 1.62 33.07 -6.76
C LEU A 85 2.24 33.66 -8.05
N THR A 86 2.71 32.78 -8.93
CA THR A 86 3.24 33.12 -10.25
C THR A 86 2.50 32.32 -11.32
N CYS A 87 2.22 32.94 -12.47
CA CYS A 87 1.60 32.24 -13.60
C CYS A 87 2.65 31.35 -14.28
N VAL A 88 2.59 30.05 -14.03
CA VAL A 88 3.50 29.04 -14.60
C VAL A 88 2.89 28.49 -15.88
N LYS A 89 3.66 28.51 -16.97
CA LYS A 89 3.28 27.89 -18.25
C LYS A 89 3.52 26.38 -18.18
N LEU A 90 2.49 25.58 -18.46
CA LEU A 90 2.62 24.11 -18.59
C LEU A 90 2.78 23.69 -20.05
N ASN A 91 2.03 24.33 -20.95
CA ASN A 91 2.13 24.16 -22.40
C ASN A 91 1.65 25.45 -23.10
N ASP A 92 1.60 25.47 -24.44
CA ASP A 92 1.21 26.67 -25.18
C ASP A 92 -0.26 27.11 -24.94
N TRP A 93 -1.15 26.17 -24.61
CA TRP A 93 -2.59 26.42 -24.42
C TRP A 93 -2.98 26.65 -22.97
N TYR A 94 -2.08 26.39 -22.00
CA TYR A 94 -2.42 26.43 -20.58
C TYR A 94 -1.24 26.86 -19.68
N SER A 95 -1.50 27.91 -18.90
CA SER A 95 -0.70 28.37 -17.75
C SER A 95 -1.60 28.52 -16.53
N ASN A 96 -1.14 28.16 -15.33
CA ASN A 96 -1.88 28.36 -14.08
C ASN A 96 -1.04 28.91 -12.92
N CYS A 97 -1.71 29.43 -11.90
CA CYS A 97 -1.07 30.09 -10.77
C CYS A 97 -0.50 29.09 -9.76
N GLN A 98 0.82 29.10 -9.55
CA GLN A 98 1.53 28.18 -8.66
C GLN A 98 2.53 28.91 -7.75
N PHE A 99 3.06 28.19 -6.74
CA PHE A 99 4.15 28.66 -5.90
C PHE A 99 5.53 28.45 -6.53
N ILE A 100 6.44 29.41 -6.32
CA ILE A 100 7.86 29.25 -6.63
C ILE A 100 8.49 28.32 -5.58
N ARG A 101 8.94 27.13 -6.02
CA ARG A 101 9.88 26.27 -5.27
C ARG A 101 11.11 26.02 -6.11
N SER A 102 12.29 26.28 -5.55
CA SER A 102 13.58 26.03 -6.20
C SER A 102 14.16 24.70 -5.72
N SER A 103 14.72 23.90 -6.62
CA SER A 103 15.25 22.56 -6.33
C SER A 103 16.55 22.27 -7.10
N THR A 104 17.42 21.44 -6.51
CA THR A 104 18.76 21.13 -7.01
C THR A 104 19.12 19.67 -6.70
N ILE A 105 19.91 18.99 -7.55
CA ILE A 105 20.15 17.53 -7.51
C ILE A 105 21.66 17.22 -7.49
N LYS A 106 22.10 16.15 -6.78
CA LYS A 106 23.46 15.55 -6.81
C LYS A 106 23.43 14.02 -6.52
N THR A 107 24.59 13.35 -6.60
CA THR A 107 24.74 11.95 -7.11
C THR A 107 25.73 11.06 -6.31
N SER A 108 25.79 9.75 -6.64
CA SER A 108 26.85 8.74 -6.31
C SER A 108 26.78 8.09 -4.91
N SER A 109 27.25 6.85 -4.62
CA SER A 109 27.78 5.66 -5.37
C SER A 109 28.03 4.50 -4.34
N SER A 110 28.46 3.25 -4.58
CA SER A 110 28.94 2.47 -5.76
C SER A 110 28.94 0.94 -5.46
N SER A 111 29.14 0.07 -6.46
CA SER A 111 29.44 -1.38 -6.33
C SER A 111 30.17 -1.93 -7.59
N THR A 112 30.64 -3.19 -7.60
CA THR A 112 31.28 -3.80 -8.78
C THR A 112 30.24 -4.51 -9.67
N THR A 113 30.24 -4.20 -10.96
CA THR A 113 29.38 -4.83 -11.98
C THR A 113 30.18 -5.00 -13.27
N ILE A 114 29.98 -6.10 -14.00
CA ILE A 114 30.62 -6.29 -15.31
C ILE A 114 29.79 -5.53 -16.35
N SER A 115 30.40 -4.57 -17.06
CA SER A 115 29.71 -3.76 -18.07
C SER A 115 30.67 -3.30 -19.17
N GLU A 116 30.43 -3.83 -20.38
CA GLU A 116 30.90 -3.42 -21.72
C GLU A 116 32.41 -3.39 -22.10
N SER A 117 32.62 -3.74 -23.39
CA SER A 117 33.61 -3.16 -24.34
C SER A 117 34.91 -3.91 -24.73
N SER A 118 34.87 -5.24 -24.91
CA SER A 118 35.63 -5.93 -26.00
C SER A 118 35.16 -7.37 -26.26
N PRO A 119 35.30 -7.91 -27.49
CA PRO A 119 34.87 -9.27 -27.83
C PRO A 119 35.94 -10.35 -27.62
N LEU A 120 35.49 -11.62 -27.61
CA LEU A 120 36.23 -12.90 -27.58
C LEU A 120 36.90 -13.31 -26.26
N ALA A 121 36.27 -14.29 -25.61
CA ALA A 121 36.93 -15.44 -24.99
C ALA A 121 36.04 -16.68 -25.22
N THR A 122 36.64 -17.82 -25.61
CA THR A 122 35.93 -19.10 -25.81
C THR A 122 36.57 -20.15 -24.93
N ASN A 123 35.74 -20.91 -24.19
CA ASN A 123 36.12 -21.70 -23.01
C ASN A 123 36.72 -20.85 -21.87
N SER A 124 36.03 -20.79 -20.73
CA SER A 124 36.50 -20.11 -19.53
C SER A 124 36.00 -20.77 -18.24
N GLU A 125 36.91 -21.05 -17.32
CA GLU A 125 36.62 -21.43 -15.93
C GLU A 125 36.56 -20.18 -15.05
N ILE A 126 35.55 -20.07 -14.17
CA ILE A 126 35.41 -18.93 -13.25
C ILE A 126 35.34 -19.42 -11.81
N PHE A 127 36.27 -18.94 -10.97
CA PHE A 127 36.29 -19.14 -9.52
C PHE A 127 35.99 -17.82 -8.79
N SER A 128 34.95 -17.78 -7.96
CA SER A 128 34.62 -16.62 -7.12
C SER A 128 33.90 -17.01 -5.83
N SER A 129 34.09 -16.23 -4.76
CA SER A 129 33.32 -16.39 -3.51
C SER A 129 31.81 -16.14 -3.70
N SER A 130 31.43 -15.31 -4.67
CA SER A 130 30.04 -15.14 -5.11
C SER A 130 29.96 -14.61 -6.54
N THR A 131 28.93 -14.99 -7.29
CA THR A 131 28.74 -14.65 -8.72
C THR A 131 27.29 -14.24 -9.01
N THR A 132 27.10 -13.22 -9.86
CA THR A 132 25.76 -12.72 -10.28
C THR A 132 25.70 -12.60 -11.81
N ILE A 133 24.59 -13.01 -12.43
CA ILE A 133 24.42 -13.09 -13.90
C ILE A 133 23.17 -12.32 -14.36
N SER A 134 23.30 -11.56 -15.46
CA SER A 134 22.24 -10.77 -16.12
C SER A 134 22.57 -10.59 -17.62
N GLU A 135 21.56 -10.33 -18.46
CA GLU A 135 21.68 -10.04 -19.91
C GLU A 135 22.58 -8.81 -20.22
N SER A 136 23.28 -8.60 -21.35
CA SER A 136 24.00 -9.38 -22.42
C SER A 136 24.48 -8.32 -23.46
N PRO A 137 25.08 -8.63 -24.65
CA PRO A 137 25.66 -9.87 -25.22
C PRO A 137 27.21 -9.77 -25.32
N PRO A 138 27.98 -10.75 -25.86
CA PRO A 138 27.59 -11.96 -26.60
C PRO A 138 28.10 -13.30 -26.04
N LEU A 139 27.78 -14.38 -26.77
CA LEU A 139 28.13 -15.78 -26.48
C LEU A 139 29.59 -15.99 -26.03
N ALA A 140 29.72 -16.63 -24.87
CA ALA A 140 30.72 -17.67 -24.66
C ALA A 140 30.03 -19.02 -24.84
N THR A 141 30.62 -19.94 -25.60
CA THR A 141 30.14 -21.33 -25.74
C THR A 141 31.04 -22.24 -24.92
N ASN A 142 30.48 -23.12 -24.11
CA ASN A 142 31.14 -23.93 -23.09
C ASN A 142 31.82 -23.08 -21.98
N SER A 143 31.26 -23.09 -20.78
CA SER A 143 31.85 -22.43 -19.60
C SER A 143 31.49 -23.16 -18.32
N GLU A 144 32.45 -23.28 -17.40
CA GLU A 144 32.29 -23.87 -16.07
C GLU A 144 32.40 -22.77 -14.99
N ILE A 145 31.45 -22.76 -14.05
CA ILE A 145 31.41 -21.77 -12.96
C ILE A 145 31.46 -22.49 -11.61
N PHE A 146 32.49 -22.18 -10.82
CA PHE A 146 32.68 -22.66 -9.45
C PHE A 146 32.52 -21.50 -8.45
N SER A 147 31.48 -21.53 -7.63
CA SER A 147 31.26 -20.48 -6.62
C SER A 147 30.58 -20.97 -5.36
N SER A 148 30.91 -20.38 -4.21
CA SER A 148 30.22 -20.67 -2.94
C SER A 148 28.75 -20.20 -2.94
N SER A 149 28.39 -19.18 -3.73
CA SER A 149 26.98 -18.77 -3.90
C SER A 149 26.74 -18.02 -5.21
N THR A 150 25.72 -18.47 -5.96
CA THR A 150 25.41 -17.97 -7.32
C THR A 150 23.98 -17.41 -7.39
N THR A 151 23.82 -16.22 -8.01
CA THR A 151 22.51 -15.58 -8.22
C THR A 151 22.24 -15.33 -9.71
N ILE A 152 21.07 -15.75 -10.19
CA ILE A 152 20.64 -15.61 -11.59
C ILE A 152 19.41 -14.70 -11.65
N SER A 153 19.52 -13.60 -12.41
CA SER A 153 18.45 -12.61 -12.59
C SER A 153 17.53 -12.95 -13.78
N GLU A 154 16.35 -12.33 -13.84
CA GLU A 154 15.33 -12.56 -14.88
C GLU A 154 15.88 -12.25 -16.29
N SER A 155 15.75 -13.23 -17.19
CA SER A 155 16.28 -13.26 -18.57
C SER A 155 17.78 -12.99 -18.71
N PRO A 156 18.56 -14.04 -19.04
CA PRO A 156 19.59 -13.91 -20.06
C PRO A 156 19.50 -15.03 -21.13
N PRO A 157 19.86 -14.77 -22.39
CA PRO A 157 20.14 -15.81 -23.39
C PRO A 157 21.48 -16.50 -23.06
N LEU A 158 21.49 -17.33 -22.01
CA LEU A 158 22.69 -18.03 -21.56
C LEU A 158 23.04 -19.22 -22.47
N ALA A 159 24.31 -19.60 -22.45
CA ALA A 159 24.95 -20.47 -23.42
C ALA A 159 24.27 -21.85 -23.60
N THR A 160 24.28 -22.35 -24.83
CA THR A 160 24.21 -23.80 -25.07
C THR A 160 25.45 -24.46 -24.47
N ASN A 161 25.24 -25.53 -23.69
CA ASN A 161 26.26 -26.27 -22.94
C ASN A 161 27.01 -25.40 -21.91
N SER A 162 26.41 -25.20 -20.73
CA SER A 162 27.09 -24.62 -19.57
C SER A 162 26.80 -25.42 -18.29
N GLU A 163 27.81 -25.57 -17.43
CA GLU A 163 27.69 -26.25 -16.14
C GLU A 163 28.00 -25.27 -14.99
N ILE A 164 27.17 -25.31 -13.94
CA ILE A 164 27.32 -24.46 -12.74
C ILE A 164 27.42 -25.34 -11.50
N PHE A 165 28.54 -25.24 -10.79
CA PHE A 165 28.81 -25.94 -9.53
C PHE A 165 28.80 -24.93 -8.36
N SER A 166 27.76 -24.98 -7.53
CA SER A 166 27.62 -24.01 -6.43
C SER A 166 26.97 -24.57 -5.17
N SER A 167 27.49 -24.21 -3.99
CA SER A 167 26.95 -24.67 -2.71
C SER A 167 25.54 -24.15 -2.40
N SER A 168 25.16 -23.01 -2.99
CA SER A 168 23.82 -22.42 -2.87
C SER A 168 23.49 -21.56 -4.10
N THR A 169 22.36 -21.82 -4.74
CA THR A 169 21.92 -21.13 -5.97
C THR A 169 20.55 -20.46 -5.78
N THR A 170 20.45 -19.20 -6.18
CA THR A 170 19.21 -18.41 -6.13
C THR A 170 18.75 -18.04 -7.54
N ILE A 171 17.48 -18.32 -7.85
CA ILE A 171 16.88 -18.13 -9.18
C ILE A 171 15.63 -17.25 -9.06
N SER A 172 15.51 -16.24 -9.92
CA SER A 172 14.25 -15.55 -10.21
C SER A 172 13.73 -16.02 -11.57
N GLU A 173 12.49 -16.54 -11.64
CA GLU A 173 11.87 -16.93 -12.91
C GLU A 173 11.36 -15.69 -13.68
N SER A 174 11.39 -15.65 -15.02
CA SER A 174 11.57 -16.76 -15.97
C SER A 174 12.58 -16.45 -17.10
N PRO A 175 13.23 -17.48 -17.67
CA PRO A 175 13.72 -17.49 -19.05
C PRO A 175 12.84 -18.38 -19.96
N PRO A 176 12.81 -18.16 -21.29
CA PRO A 176 12.29 -19.14 -22.25
C PRO A 176 13.21 -20.38 -22.33
N LEU A 177 12.72 -21.48 -22.91
CA LEU A 177 13.43 -22.76 -23.00
C LEU A 177 14.88 -22.63 -23.54
N ALA A 178 15.86 -22.84 -22.66
CA ALA A 178 17.22 -23.21 -23.05
C ALA A 178 17.29 -24.73 -23.29
N THR A 179 18.10 -25.16 -24.27
CA THR A 179 18.40 -26.57 -24.52
C THR A 179 19.83 -26.88 -24.06
N ASN A 180 19.97 -27.93 -23.25
CA ASN A 180 21.23 -28.48 -22.74
C ASN A 180 22.05 -27.52 -21.84
N SER A 181 21.61 -27.38 -20.59
CA SER A 181 22.33 -26.69 -19.50
C SER A 181 22.05 -27.40 -18.17
N GLU A 182 23.08 -27.66 -17.36
CA GLU A 182 22.95 -28.40 -16.09
C GLU A 182 23.45 -27.57 -14.89
N ILE A 183 22.78 -27.70 -13.74
CA ILE A 183 23.08 -26.95 -12.50
C ILE A 183 23.23 -27.95 -11.36
N PHE A 184 24.43 -28.00 -10.78
CA PHE A 184 24.77 -28.86 -9.66
C PHE A 184 24.86 -28.03 -8.37
N SER A 185 23.84 -28.13 -7.52
CA SER A 185 23.81 -27.43 -6.23
C SER A 185 23.23 -28.26 -5.09
N SER A 186 23.78 -28.05 -3.89
CA SER A 186 23.28 -28.61 -2.63
C SER A 186 22.08 -27.86 -2.04
N SER A 187 21.75 -26.67 -2.54
CA SER A 187 20.57 -25.91 -2.10
C SER A 187 20.12 -24.93 -3.18
N THR A 188 18.85 -25.02 -3.61
CA THR A 188 18.27 -24.16 -4.65
C THR A 188 17.07 -23.40 -4.08
N THR A 189 17.09 -22.07 -4.17
CA THR A 189 15.95 -21.21 -3.78
C THR A 189 15.38 -20.53 -5.02
N ILE A 190 14.08 -20.74 -5.28
CA ILE A 190 13.34 -20.09 -6.35
C ILE A 190 12.50 -18.97 -5.72
N HIS A 191 12.69 -17.73 -6.18
CA HIS A 191 11.80 -16.62 -5.84
C HIS A 191 10.71 -16.46 -6.91
N PRO A 192 9.42 -16.44 -6.52
CA PRO A 192 8.36 -15.97 -7.41
C PRO A 192 8.63 -14.52 -7.84
N SER A 193 8.42 -14.24 -9.14
CA SER A 193 8.71 -13.01 -9.89
C SER A 193 8.95 -11.73 -9.08
N THR A 194 10.06 -11.03 -9.33
CA THR A 194 10.43 -9.79 -8.61
C THR A 194 9.70 -8.52 -9.08
N ALA A 195 8.46 -8.67 -9.55
CA ALA A 195 7.56 -7.61 -10.01
C ALA A 195 7.24 -6.50 -8.97
N LEU A 196 7.73 -6.64 -7.73
CA LEU A 196 7.62 -5.63 -6.67
C LEU A 196 8.65 -4.50 -6.76
N ASN A 197 9.63 -4.53 -7.67
CA ASN A 197 10.54 -3.41 -7.97
C ASN A 197 9.84 -2.28 -8.77
N GLY A 198 8.71 -1.79 -8.24
CA GLY A 198 7.96 -0.66 -8.78
C GLY A 198 6.49 -0.60 -8.36
N GLN A 199 5.89 -1.73 -7.94
CA GLN A 199 4.43 -1.82 -7.75
C GLN A 199 3.92 -1.77 -6.31
N CYS A 200 4.74 -2.10 -5.30
CA CYS A 200 4.32 -1.94 -3.90
C CYS A 200 4.41 -0.49 -3.39
N ASN A 201 3.76 -0.22 -2.25
CA ASN A 201 4.11 0.90 -1.37
C ASN A 201 5.39 0.51 -0.60
N PRO A 202 6.40 1.40 -0.42
CA PRO A 202 7.66 1.06 0.26
C PRO A 202 7.51 0.35 1.61
N SER A 203 6.45 0.63 2.36
CA SER A 203 6.15 -0.03 3.63
C SER A 203 5.96 -1.55 3.51
N PHE A 204 5.69 -2.12 2.33
CA PHE A 204 5.49 -3.57 2.11
C PHE A 204 6.68 -4.28 1.43
N GLN A 205 7.73 -3.57 0.99
CA GLN A 205 8.87 -4.15 0.27
C GLN A 205 9.98 -4.71 1.20
N SER A 206 9.69 -5.65 2.11
CA SER A 206 10.71 -6.18 3.03
C SER A 206 10.41 -7.59 3.53
N ASN A 207 11.47 -8.38 3.74
CA ASN A 207 11.45 -9.78 4.19
C ASN A 207 10.99 -9.98 5.65
N ARG A 208 10.33 -9.00 6.27
CA ARG A 208 9.71 -9.11 7.60
C ARG A 208 8.22 -8.82 7.52
N LEU A 209 7.44 -9.49 8.37
CA LEU A 209 6.01 -9.25 8.51
C LEU A 209 5.73 -7.76 8.78
N LYS A 210 4.70 -7.23 8.13
CA LYS A 210 4.23 -5.85 8.29
C LYS A 210 3.12 -5.79 9.32
N VAL A 211 3.30 -4.95 10.32
CA VAL A 211 2.44 -4.93 11.51
C VAL A 211 1.60 -3.67 11.46
N GLY A 212 0.29 -3.80 11.27
CA GLY A 212 -0.65 -2.68 11.17
C GLY A 212 -1.66 -2.66 12.32
N ILE A 213 -2.30 -1.52 12.54
CA ILE A 213 -3.32 -1.35 13.58
C ILE A 213 -4.64 -0.81 13.03
N SER A 214 -5.74 -1.41 13.47
CA SER A 214 -7.12 -0.96 13.29
C SER A 214 -7.35 0.35 14.01
N PHE A 215 -7.65 1.40 13.25
CA PHE A 215 -7.94 2.73 13.79
C PHE A 215 -9.30 2.79 14.47
N ASP A 216 -10.24 1.93 14.07
CA ASP A 216 -11.64 1.89 14.52
C ASP A 216 -11.77 1.89 16.05
N TRP A 217 -10.85 1.16 16.69
CA TRP A 217 -10.78 0.95 18.14
C TRP A 217 -9.68 1.82 18.83
N THR A 218 -9.07 2.78 18.12
CA THR A 218 -8.03 3.69 18.64
C THR A 218 -8.45 5.16 18.74
N LEU A 219 -9.64 5.56 18.24
CA LEU A 219 -10.11 6.94 18.46
C LEU A 219 -10.18 7.26 19.96
N ASN A 220 -9.66 8.42 20.33
CA ASN A 220 -9.48 8.91 21.70
C ASN A 220 -8.41 8.18 22.54
N ASN A 221 -7.76 7.13 22.03
CA ASN A 221 -6.59 6.51 22.64
C ASN A 221 -5.30 7.17 22.12
N ASN A 222 -4.36 7.50 23.01
CA ASN A 222 -3.04 8.06 22.67
C ASN A 222 -2.10 6.95 22.13
N VAL A 223 -2.45 6.36 20.99
CA VAL A 223 -1.68 5.31 20.34
C VAL A 223 -0.47 5.90 19.62
N ASP A 224 0.72 5.39 19.94
CA ASP A 224 1.91 5.70 19.15
C ASP A 224 1.96 4.87 17.87
N TYR A 225 1.40 5.46 16.81
CA TYR A 225 1.45 4.92 15.46
C TYR A 225 2.87 4.76 14.90
N ASP A 226 3.93 5.34 15.51
CA ASP A 226 5.28 5.23 14.94
C ASP A 226 5.76 3.79 14.83
N ASN A 227 5.33 2.89 15.73
CA ASN A 227 5.78 1.50 15.79
C ASN A 227 5.24 0.62 14.66
N PHE A 228 4.02 0.90 14.18
CA PHE A 228 3.34 0.15 13.11
C PHE A 228 3.86 0.52 11.70
N ASP A 229 3.67 -0.36 10.72
CA ASP A 229 4.00 -0.15 9.31
C ASP A 229 2.85 0.53 8.54
N TYR A 230 1.61 0.22 8.93
CA TYR A 230 0.39 0.73 8.32
C TYR A 230 -0.72 0.97 9.36
N ILE A 231 -1.72 1.73 8.98
CA ILE A 231 -2.95 1.93 9.74
C ILE A 231 -4.10 1.40 8.87
N SER A 232 -5.05 0.68 9.45
CA SER A 232 -6.24 0.20 8.77
C SER A 232 -7.52 0.82 9.35
N ILE A 233 -8.61 0.80 8.60
CA ILE A 233 -9.96 1.14 9.10
C ILE A 233 -11.03 0.44 8.27
N TRP A 234 -12.20 0.21 8.85
CA TRP A 234 -13.40 -0.20 8.13
C TRP A 234 -14.13 1.02 7.57
N LEU A 235 -14.64 0.90 6.34
CA LEU A 235 -15.51 1.90 5.74
C LEU A 235 -16.98 1.52 5.92
N ALA A 236 -17.85 2.54 5.96
CA ALA A 236 -19.28 2.44 6.25
C ALA A 236 -19.65 1.97 7.67
N TYR A 237 -18.75 2.15 8.64
CA TYR A 237 -18.94 1.75 10.05
C TYR A 237 -19.95 2.63 10.81
N SER A 238 -21.25 2.48 10.51
CA SER A 238 -22.35 2.59 11.47
C SER A 238 -23.68 2.11 10.89
N ASP A 239 -24.50 1.49 11.74
CA ASP A 239 -25.93 1.25 11.48
C ASP A 239 -26.78 2.47 11.85
N GLU A 240 -26.45 3.19 12.93
CA GLU A 240 -27.23 4.37 13.39
C GLU A 240 -26.97 5.67 12.62
N PHE A 241 -25.75 5.92 12.13
CA PHE A 241 -25.34 7.21 11.52
C PHE A 241 -25.11 7.14 10.00
N GLY A 242 -25.38 5.98 9.39
CA GLY A 242 -25.28 5.76 7.95
C GLY A 242 -23.94 5.23 7.45
N THR A 243 -23.94 4.85 6.18
CA THR A 243 -22.92 4.03 5.52
C THR A 243 -21.91 4.85 4.70
N ASP A 244 -21.86 6.17 4.93
CA ASP A 244 -21.08 7.13 4.17
C ASP A 244 -19.71 7.41 4.78
N PHE A 245 -18.85 8.10 4.04
CA PHE A 245 -17.54 8.51 4.53
C PHE A 245 -17.69 9.52 5.67
N ASN A 246 -17.57 9.06 6.91
CA ASN A 246 -17.57 9.91 8.09
C ASN A 246 -16.23 10.69 8.22
N PRO A 247 -16.23 12.04 8.03
CA PRO A 247 -15.00 12.84 8.08
C PRO A 247 -14.41 13.01 9.47
N TRP A 248 -15.15 12.64 10.53
CA TRP A 248 -14.72 12.68 11.93
C TRP A 248 -14.18 11.33 12.44
N PHE A 249 -14.37 10.24 11.67
CA PHE A 249 -13.92 8.88 12.01
C PHE A 249 -12.84 8.41 11.04
N HIS A 250 -13.16 8.29 9.74
CA HIS A 250 -12.17 7.93 8.71
C HIS A 250 -11.18 9.07 8.41
N GLY A 251 -11.60 10.34 8.58
CA GLY A 251 -10.74 11.50 8.35
C GLY A 251 -9.49 11.54 9.26
N PRO A 252 -9.63 11.38 10.59
CA PRO A 252 -8.50 11.26 11.50
C PRO A 252 -7.53 10.09 11.20
N MET A 253 -8.02 8.96 10.68
CA MET A 253 -7.16 7.85 10.24
C MET A 253 -6.26 8.27 9.08
N ILE A 254 -6.83 8.91 8.06
CA ILE A 254 -6.08 9.44 6.91
C ILE A 254 -5.04 10.46 7.39
N ASN A 255 -5.42 11.34 8.31
CA ASN A 255 -4.51 12.32 8.90
C ASN A 255 -3.34 11.64 9.66
N ALA A 256 -3.62 10.60 10.45
CA ALA A 256 -2.59 9.85 11.18
C ALA A 256 -1.64 9.11 10.23
N ALA A 257 -2.17 8.46 9.19
CA ALA A 257 -1.37 7.76 8.19
C ALA A 257 -0.45 8.73 7.42
N LEU A 258 -0.95 9.90 7.03
CA LEU A 258 -0.15 10.95 6.38
C LEU A 258 0.91 11.53 7.33
N ALA A 259 0.52 11.93 8.55
CA ALA A 259 1.41 12.58 9.52
C ALA A 259 2.56 11.68 9.99
N LYS A 260 2.35 10.36 9.99
CA LYS A 260 3.35 9.35 10.41
C LYS A 260 3.96 8.57 9.22
N ASN A 261 3.68 9.01 7.99
CA ASN A 261 4.12 8.39 6.72
C ASN A 261 3.92 6.86 6.68
N LYS A 262 2.70 6.42 6.98
CA LYS A 262 2.26 5.02 6.98
C LYS A 262 1.46 4.70 5.73
N SER A 263 1.34 3.42 5.38
CA SER A 263 0.30 3.01 4.43
C SER A 263 -1.08 3.11 5.08
N ALA A 264 -2.08 3.45 4.27
CA ALA A 264 -3.49 3.33 4.65
C ALA A 264 -4.06 2.04 4.04
N VAL A 265 -4.82 1.29 4.85
CA VAL A 265 -5.57 0.10 4.43
C VAL A 265 -7.04 0.31 4.75
N PHE A 266 -7.93 0.06 3.80
CA PHE A 266 -9.37 0.25 3.97
C PHE A 266 -10.10 -1.07 3.76
N TYR A 267 -10.79 -1.55 4.80
CA TYR A 267 -11.70 -2.70 4.69
C TYR A 267 -13.06 -2.20 4.20
N MET A 268 -13.44 -2.59 2.98
CA MET A 268 -14.64 -2.15 2.27
C MET A 268 -15.70 -3.25 2.32
N TYR A 269 -16.49 -3.27 3.39
CA TYR A 269 -17.59 -4.22 3.58
C TYR A 269 -18.94 -3.59 3.20
N LEU A 270 -18.99 -2.97 2.02
CA LEU A 270 -20.08 -2.07 1.65
C LEU A 270 -21.37 -2.84 1.36
N ILE A 271 -21.32 -4.09 0.88
CA ILE A 271 -22.54 -4.89 0.67
C ILE A 271 -23.28 -5.09 1.99
N ALA A 272 -22.59 -5.56 3.03
CA ALA A 272 -23.20 -5.82 4.33
C ALA A 272 -23.73 -4.55 5.00
N PHE A 273 -22.94 -3.46 5.00
CA PHE A 273 -23.38 -2.21 5.59
C PHE A 273 -24.54 -1.56 4.82
N GLN A 274 -24.55 -1.58 3.47
CA GLN A 274 -25.72 -1.09 2.72
C GLN A 274 -26.95 -1.97 2.93
N ALA A 275 -26.83 -3.30 2.96
CA ALA A 275 -27.96 -4.21 3.18
C ALA A 275 -28.59 -4.00 4.58
N ARG A 276 -27.74 -3.84 5.60
CA ARG A 276 -28.16 -3.54 6.98
C ARG A 276 -28.85 -2.18 7.09
N TYR A 277 -28.29 -1.14 6.46
CA TYR A 277 -28.84 0.21 6.54
C TYR A 277 -30.15 0.40 5.74
N ASN A 278 -30.24 -0.18 4.54
CA ASN A 278 -31.40 0.03 3.66
C ASN A 278 -32.57 -0.91 3.98
N LEU A 279 -32.30 -2.14 4.44
CA LEU A 279 -33.32 -3.18 4.63
C LEU A 279 -33.31 -3.85 6.02
N GLY A 280 -32.31 -3.58 6.87
CA GLY A 280 -32.16 -4.25 8.17
C GLY A 280 -31.52 -5.64 8.11
N ILE A 281 -31.04 -6.07 6.94
CA ILE A 281 -30.42 -7.39 6.73
C ILE A 281 -29.12 -7.48 7.55
N ARG A 282 -29.03 -8.46 8.45
CA ARG A 282 -27.88 -8.65 9.34
C ARG A 282 -26.85 -9.62 8.76
N ASP A 283 -25.72 -9.74 9.43
CA ASP A 283 -24.65 -10.64 9.01
C ASP A 283 -25.01 -12.12 9.24
N CYS A 284 -24.36 -13.02 8.50
CA CYS A 284 -24.68 -14.46 8.54
C CYS A 284 -24.41 -15.13 9.89
N ASP A 285 -23.46 -14.60 10.66
CA ASP A 285 -23.10 -15.02 12.01
C ASP A 285 -23.82 -14.20 13.12
N VAL A 286 -24.57 -13.16 12.75
CA VAL A 286 -25.23 -12.21 13.68
C VAL A 286 -26.75 -12.45 13.79
N ASP A 287 -27.42 -12.88 12.72
CA ASP A 287 -28.87 -13.18 12.74
C ASP A 287 -29.16 -14.50 12.03
N TYR A 288 -30.01 -15.35 12.61
CA TYR A 288 -30.34 -16.65 12.03
C TYR A 288 -31.43 -16.59 10.94
N ASN A 289 -32.33 -15.60 11.01
CA ASN A 289 -33.56 -15.55 10.22
C ASN A 289 -33.52 -14.51 9.09
N TYR A 290 -32.86 -13.37 9.30
CA TYR A 290 -32.87 -12.25 8.34
C TYR A 290 -31.47 -11.73 8.05
N ASN A 291 -30.73 -12.50 7.25
CA ASN A 291 -29.29 -12.31 7.03
C ASN A 291 -28.85 -12.33 5.56
N LEU A 292 -27.59 -11.95 5.34
CA LEU A 292 -26.91 -11.89 4.04
C LEU A 292 -26.79 -13.24 3.31
N CYS A 293 -26.88 -14.37 4.01
CA CYS A 293 -26.82 -15.71 3.41
C CYS A 293 -28.17 -16.16 2.82
N VAL A 294 -29.26 -15.48 3.18
CA VAL A 294 -30.61 -15.68 2.62
C VAL A 294 -30.99 -14.54 1.67
N HIS A 295 -30.67 -13.29 2.02
CA HIS A 295 -31.13 -12.10 1.28
C HIS A 295 -30.04 -11.34 0.52
N GLY A 296 -28.76 -11.70 0.66
CA GLY A 296 -27.65 -10.93 0.09
C GLY A 296 -27.60 -10.95 -1.43
N ALA A 297 -27.86 -12.10 -2.07
CA ALA A 297 -27.89 -12.22 -3.53
C ALA A 297 -29.08 -11.44 -4.14
N GLU A 298 -30.24 -11.46 -3.49
CA GLU A 298 -31.40 -10.65 -3.86
C GLU A 298 -31.10 -9.15 -3.70
N PHE A 299 -30.51 -8.75 -2.57
CA PHE A 299 -30.08 -7.37 -2.34
C PHE A 299 -29.09 -6.89 -3.41
N ILE A 300 -28.04 -7.65 -3.70
CA ILE A 300 -27.03 -7.28 -4.71
C ILE A 300 -27.66 -7.11 -6.10
N ARG A 301 -28.59 -7.98 -6.52
CA ARG A 301 -29.31 -7.84 -7.80
C ARG A 301 -30.09 -6.54 -7.89
N ASN A 302 -30.76 -6.16 -6.80
CA ASN A 302 -31.61 -4.97 -6.75
C ASN A 302 -30.84 -3.66 -6.49
N TYR A 303 -29.64 -3.73 -5.90
CA TYR A 303 -28.87 -2.57 -5.43
C TYR A 303 -27.45 -2.45 -6.01
N ARG A 304 -27.08 -3.21 -7.06
CA ARG A 304 -25.75 -3.16 -7.72
C ARG A 304 -25.28 -1.74 -8.02
N GLN A 305 -26.12 -0.88 -8.61
CA GLN A 305 -25.74 0.51 -8.89
C GLN A 305 -25.43 1.32 -7.64
N LEU A 306 -26.25 1.20 -6.57
CA LEU A 306 -25.99 1.87 -5.29
C LEU A 306 -24.63 1.45 -4.71
N LEU A 307 -24.28 0.16 -4.81
CA LEU A 307 -23.00 -0.35 -4.32
C LEU A 307 -21.83 0.26 -5.11
N VAL A 308 -21.90 0.26 -6.44
CA VAL A 308 -20.90 0.87 -7.33
C VAL A 308 -20.75 2.38 -7.06
N ASP A 309 -21.86 3.10 -6.86
CA ASP A 309 -21.85 4.52 -6.53
C ASP A 309 -21.25 4.79 -5.13
N LYS A 310 -21.47 3.91 -4.15
CA LYS A 310 -20.85 4.00 -2.83
C LYS A 310 -19.35 3.71 -2.88
N TYR A 311 -18.89 2.76 -3.71
CA TYR A 311 -17.46 2.56 -4.00
C TYR A 311 -16.81 3.84 -4.54
N ARG A 312 -17.40 4.46 -5.56
CA ARG A 312 -16.98 5.77 -6.09
C ARG A 312 -16.98 6.87 -5.02
N TYR A 313 -18.04 6.96 -4.22
CA TYR A 313 -18.23 8.00 -3.22
C TYR A 313 -17.15 7.95 -2.12
N HIS A 314 -16.90 6.78 -1.54
CA HIS A 314 -15.83 6.59 -0.56
C HIS A 314 -14.45 6.85 -1.18
N ALA A 315 -14.20 6.36 -2.40
CA ALA A 315 -12.95 6.59 -3.12
C ALA A 315 -12.69 8.09 -3.36
N LYS A 316 -13.71 8.85 -3.77
CA LYS A 316 -13.62 10.30 -3.96
C LYS A 316 -13.25 11.03 -2.66
N TRP A 317 -13.97 10.78 -1.57
CA TRP A 317 -13.68 11.39 -0.26
C TRP A 317 -12.26 11.07 0.27
N ILE A 318 -11.78 9.84 0.03
CA ILE A 318 -10.41 9.45 0.34
C ILE A 318 -9.44 10.20 -0.58
N SER A 319 -9.74 10.33 -1.87
CA SER A 319 -8.90 11.05 -2.85
C SER A 319 -8.71 12.53 -2.53
N GLU A 320 -9.74 13.19 -2.00
CA GLU A 320 -9.73 14.60 -1.58
C GLU A 320 -8.90 14.86 -0.31
N ARG A 321 -8.63 13.82 0.49
CA ARG A 321 -7.93 13.91 1.79
C ARG A 321 -6.53 13.26 1.79
N PHE A 322 -6.40 12.11 1.16
CA PHE A 322 -5.15 11.34 1.04
C PHE A 322 -4.34 11.72 -0.21
N GLY A 323 -5.02 12.20 -1.25
CA GLY A 323 -4.44 12.57 -2.55
C GLY A 323 -4.49 11.41 -3.56
N ARG A 324 -4.96 11.70 -4.78
CA ARG A 324 -5.21 10.73 -5.87
C ARG A 324 -4.02 9.81 -6.19
N GLU A 325 -2.81 10.33 -6.05
CA GLU A 325 -1.57 9.62 -6.40
C GLU A 325 -1.07 8.65 -5.32
N LYS A 326 -1.62 8.66 -4.11
CA LYS A 326 -1.14 7.80 -3.01
C LYS A 326 -1.63 6.35 -3.15
N ARG A 327 -0.70 5.40 -3.01
CA ARG A 327 -1.00 3.97 -2.84
C ARG A 327 -1.56 3.67 -1.45
N ALA A 328 -2.89 3.59 -1.36
CA ALA A 328 -3.61 2.88 -0.30
C ALA A 328 -3.96 1.46 -0.76
N VAL A 329 -4.19 0.55 0.19
CA VAL A 329 -4.71 -0.81 -0.07
C VAL A 329 -6.20 -0.85 0.27
N PHE A 330 -6.99 -1.50 -0.57
CA PHE A 330 -8.42 -1.68 -0.37
C PHE A 330 -8.74 -3.18 -0.31
N ALA A 331 -9.15 -3.63 0.88
CA ALA A 331 -9.64 -4.97 1.14
C ALA A 331 -11.13 -5.02 0.76
N ILE A 332 -11.42 -5.61 -0.39
CA ILE A 332 -12.74 -5.58 -1.04
C ILE A 332 -13.62 -6.71 -0.52
N GLU A 333 -14.78 -6.35 0.04
CA GLU A 333 -15.86 -7.21 0.54
C GLU A 333 -15.38 -8.48 1.27
N PRO A 334 -15.09 -8.38 2.58
CA PRO A 334 -15.12 -9.52 3.48
C PRO A 334 -16.32 -10.46 3.21
N ASP A 335 -16.08 -11.76 3.30
CA ASP A 335 -17.09 -12.82 3.09
C ASP A 335 -17.81 -12.76 1.72
N PHE A 336 -17.23 -12.13 0.67
CA PHE A 336 -17.84 -11.98 -0.66
C PHE A 336 -18.33 -13.30 -1.29
N VAL A 337 -17.72 -14.43 -0.91
CA VAL A 337 -18.15 -15.76 -1.35
C VAL A 337 -19.59 -16.11 -0.96
N GLN A 338 -20.13 -15.56 0.13
CA GLN A 338 -21.42 -16.01 0.69
C GLN A 338 -22.61 -15.76 -0.24
N TYR A 339 -22.48 -14.81 -1.16
CA TYR A 339 -23.46 -14.52 -2.20
C TYR A 339 -23.40 -15.49 -3.38
N TYR A 340 -22.31 -16.26 -3.52
CA TYR A 340 -22.06 -17.30 -4.53
C TYR A 340 -22.25 -18.73 -3.98
N SER A 341 -21.79 -19.01 -2.76
CA SER A 341 -21.75 -20.38 -2.23
C SER A 341 -23.01 -20.80 -1.47
N ASP A 342 -23.71 -19.89 -0.79
CA ASP A 342 -24.83 -20.28 0.06
C ASP A 342 -26.10 -20.57 -0.75
N GLN A 343 -26.61 -21.80 -0.63
CA GLN A 343 -27.79 -22.26 -1.38
C GLN A 343 -29.12 -21.77 -0.78
N ARG A 344 -29.09 -21.07 0.35
CA ARG A 344 -30.28 -20.45 0.98
C ARG A 344 -30.69 -19.11 0.35
N GLN A 345 -29.85 -18.55 -0.52
CA GLN A 345 -30.05 -17.26 -1.17
C GLN A 345 -31.36 -17.21 -1.98
N ILE A 346 -32.19 -16.19 -1.74
CA ILE A 346 -33.43 -15.94 -2.48
C ILE A 346 -33.11 -15.58 -3.94
N GLY A 347 -33.86 -16.18 -4.87
CA GLY A 347 -33.54 -16.17 -6.29
C GLY A 347 -32.33 -17.04 -6.66
N GLY A 348 -31.86 -17.89 -5.73
CA GLY A 348 -30.63 -18.66 -5.86
C GLY A 348 -29.36 -17.83 -5.61
N PRO A 349 -28.18 -18.46 -5.53
CA PRO A 349 -26.91 -17.76 -5.44
C PRO A 349 -26.60 -16.94 -6.71
N LEU A 350 -25.64 -16.03 -6.61
CA LEU A 350 -25.04 -15.34 -7.76
C LEU A 350 -24.04 -16.27 -8.47
N THR A 351 -23.93 -16.16 -9.79
CA THR A 351 -22.92 -16.92 -10.54
C THR A 351 -21.53 -16.31 -10.36
N GLY A 352 -20.46 -17.12 -10.44
CA GLY A 352 -19.09 -16.62 -10.33
C GLY A 352 -18.75 -15.55 -11.37
N GLN A 353 -19.31 -15.67 -12.58
CA GLN A 353 -19.24 -14.64 -13.62
C GLN A 353 -19.88 -13.31 -13.18
N TYR A 354 -21.11 -13.33 -12.63
CA TYR A 354 -21.76 -12.12 -12.12
C TYR A 354 -20.97 -11.49 -10.97
N MET A 355 -20.42 -12.32 -10.08
CA MET A 355 -19.58 -11.86 -8.96
C MET A 355 -18.27 -11.22 -9.43
N ARG A 356 -17.67 -11.75 -10.50
CA ARG A 356 -16.50 -11.14 -11.13
C ARG A 356 -16.82 -9.80 -11.78
N GLU A 357 -17.92 -9.71 -12.52
CA GLU A 357 -18.37 -8.44 -13.11
C GLU A 357 -18.67 -7.38 -12.04
N LEU A 358 -19.30 -7.77 -10.93
CA LEU A 358 -19.57 -6.89 -9.78
C LEU A 358 -18.27 -6.39 -9.13
N PHE A 359 -17.27 -7.26 -8.99
CA PHE A 359 -15.95 -6.89 -8.46
C PHE A 359 -15.20 -5.94 -9.41
N ASP A 360 -15.25 -6.19 -10.72
CA ASP A 360 -14.63 -5.31 -11.72
C ASP A 360 -15.33 -3.94 -11.78
N ASP A 361 -16.66 -3.86 -11.56
CA ASP A 361 -17.36 -2.58 -11.38
C ASP A 361 -16.85 -1.82 -10.13
N PHE A 362 -16.73 -2.50 -8.99
CA PHE A 362 -16.26 -1.90 -7.73
C PHE A 362 -14.83 -1.38 -7.86
N VAL A 363 -13.93 -2.19 -8.42
CA VAL A 363 -12.52 -1.81 -8.66
C VAL A 363 -12.43 -0.66 -9.68
N SER A 364 -13.27 -0.64 -10.71
CA SER A 364 -13.32 0.45 -11.70
C SER A 364 -13.84 1.75 -11.09
N ALA A 365 -14.89 1.69 -10.27
CA ALA A 365 -15.42 2.84 -9.54
C ALA A 365 -14.36 3.42 -8.59
N LEU A 366 -13.72 2.57 -7.79
CA LEU A 366 -12.61 2.93 -6.90
C LEU A 366 -11.43 3.57 -7.65
N LYS A 367 -10.89 2.90 -8.67
CA LYS A 367 -9.71 3.36 -9.41
C LYS A 367 -9.96 4.60 -10.26
N SER A 368 -11.19 4.89 -10.66
CA SER A 368 -11.51 6.11 -11.39
C SER A 368 -11.32 7.40 -10.56
N GLU A 369 -11.43 7.32 -9.23
CA GLU A 369 -11.07 8.41 -8.32
C GLU A 369 -9.62 8.27 -7.82
N LEU A 370 -9.20 7.04 -7.50
CA LEU A 370 -7.88 6.67 -6.93
C LEU A 370 -7.10 5.72 -7.88
N PRO A 371 -6.45 6.23 -8.95
CA PRO A 371 -5.84 5.37 -9.98
C PRO A 371 -4.74 4.45 -9.45
N ASN A 372 -4.04 4.86 -8.39
CA ASN A 372 -2.96 4.10 -7.75
C ASN A 372 -3.45 3.21 -6.59
N ALA A 373 -4.76 2.95 -6.46
CA ALA A 373 -5.31 2.04 -5.46
C ALA A 373 -4.82 0.60 -5.67
N LEU A 374 -4.27 -0.01 -4.62
CA LEU A 374 -3.91 -1.43 -4.59
C LEU A 374 -5.10 -2.25 -4.07
N ILE A 375 -5.42 -3.35 -4.73
CA ILE A 375 -6.62 -4.14 -4.49
C ILE A 375 -6.26 -5.43 -3.75
N SER A 376 -6.98 -5.71 -2.66
CA SER A 376 -6.89 -6.97 -1.93
C SER A 376 -8.24 -7.70 -1.96
N TRP A 377 -8.22 -8.98 -2.30
CA TRP A 377 -9.40 -9.83 -2.50
C TRP A 377 -9.58 -10.79 -1.31
N ASP A 378 -10.82 -11.00 -0.84
CA ASP A 378 -11.14 -11.79 0.36
C ASP A 378 -10.88 -13.28 0.16
N ILE A 379 -10.16 -13.91 1.10
CA ILE A 379 -9.95 -15.36 1.12
C ILE A 379 -10.92 -16.03 2.08
N SER A 380 -11.75 -16.89 1.50
CA SER A 380 -12.80 -17.62 2.18
C SER A 380 -12.41 -19.11 2.30
N PRO A 381 -11.52 -19.49 3.26
CA PRO A 381 -10.85 -20.80 3.26
C PRO A 381 -11.77 -22.02 3.48
N TRP A 382 -13.04 -21.80 3.82
CA TRP A 382 -14.08 -22.82 4.03
C TRP A 382 -14.70 -23.40 2.74
N LEU A 383 -14.28 -22.94 1.56
CA LEU A 383 -14.69 -23.53 0.28
C LEU A 383 -14.06 -24.92 0.00
N GLY A 384 -13.01 -25.31 0.74
CA GLY A 384 -12.20 -26.48 0.40
C GLY A 384 -11.45 -26.34 -0.95
N VAL A 385 -10.63 -27.33 -1.28
CA VAL A 385 -9.66 -27.21 -2.40
C VAL A 385 -10.34 -26.97 -3.76
N GLU A 386 -11.39 -27.73 -4.08
CA GLU A 386 -12.05 -27.64 -5.39
C GLU A 386 -12.94 -26.40 -5.51
N GLY A 387 -13.69 -26.08 -4.45
CA GLY A 387 -14.51 -24.86 -4.37
C GLY A 387 -13.64 -23.61 -4.51
N MET A 388 -12.52 -23.55 -3.79
CA MET A 388 -11.60 -22.42 -3.83
C MET A 388 -10.86 -22.29 -5.17
N ARG A 389 -10.46 -23.40 -5.80
CA ARG A 389 -9.93 -23.37 -7.19
C ARG A 389 -10.96 -22.82 -8.17
N THR A 390 -12.21 -23.28 -8.07
CA THR A 390 -13.31 -22.83 -8.93
C THR A 390 -13.62 -21.35 -8.70
N TRP A 391 -13.63 -20.90 -7.46
CA TRP A 391 -13.87 -19.51 -7.08
C TRP A 391 -12.75 -18.59 -7.58
N TRP A 392 -11.48 -18.94 -7.36
CA TRP A 392 -10.33 -18.17 -7.87
C TRP A 392 -10.31 -18.08 -9.41
N GLY A 393 -10.74 -19.12 -10.12
CA GLY A 393 -10.77 -19.15 -11.59
C GLY A 393 -11.58 -18.01 -12.23
N TYR A 394 -12.55 -17.41 -11.52
CA TYR A 394 -13.25 -16.21 -11.98
C TYR A 394 -12.43 -14.92 -11.81
N PHE A 395 -11.51 -14.86 -10.84
CA PHE A 395 -10.74 -13.68 -10.43
C PHE A 395 -9.26 -13.69 -10.82
N GLU A 396 -8.72 -14.81 -11.33
CA GLU A 396 -7.31 -14.93 -11.72
C GLU A 396 -6.83 -13.83 -12.68
N THR A 397 -7.71 -13.36 -13.57
CA THR A 397 -7.45 -12.27 -14.54
C THR A 397 -7.89 -10.87 -14.07
N ALA A 398 -8.29 -10.72 -12.80
CA ALA A 398 -8.70 -9.45 -12.23
C ALA A 398 -7.50 -8.59 -11.78
N GLN A 399 -7.71 -7.29 -11.62
CA GLN A 399 -6.69 -6.38 -11.08
C GLN A 399 -6.57 -6.54 -9.56
N ILE A 400 -5.90 -7.62 -9.13
CA ILE A 400 -5.69 -7.98 -7.72
C ILE A 400 -4.18 -7.92 -7.41
N ASP A 401 -3.82 -7.10 -6.43
CA ASP A 401 -2.44 -6.92 -5.96
C ASP A 401 -2.12 -7.86 -4.77
N PHE A 402 -3.10 -8.04 -3.88
CA PHE A 402 -3.00 -8.86 -2.66
C PHE A 402 -4.23 -9.75 -2.48
N ILE A 403 -4.15 -10.66 -1.51
CA ILE A 403 -5.31 -11.36 -0.95
C ILE A 403 -5.34 -11.12 0.57
N HIS A 404 -6.52 -11.15 1.20
CA HIS A 404 -6.63 -10.89 2.64
C HIS A 404 -7.54 -11.87 3.36
N THR A 405 -7.27 -12.09 4.65
CA THR A 405 -8.24 -12.74 5.54
C THR A 405 -9.21 -11.72 6.13
N SER A 406 -10.40 -12.22 6.43
CA SER A 406 -11.47 -11.53 7.16
C SER A 406 -11.96 -12.38 8.33
N GLY A 407 -12.83 -11.81 9.17
CA GLY A 407 -13.37 -12.46 10.37
C GLY A 407 -12.30 -12.85 11.40
N GLY A 408 -12.66 -13.77 12.30
CA GLY A 408 -11.83 -14.19 13.43
C GLY A 408 -11.38 -15.64 13.43
N SER A 409 -10.83 -16.08 14.57
CA SER A 409 -10.42 -17.47 14.83
C SER A 409 -9.32 -17.99 13.88
N LEU A 410 -8.44 -17.10 13.43
CA LEU A 410 -7.33 -17.45 12.55
C LEU A 410 -6.22 -18.19 13.31
N ARG A 411 -5.49 -19.06 12.61
CA ARG A 411 -4.53 -19.99 13.21
C ARG A 411 -3.13 -19.84 12.60
N PRO A 412 -2.34 -18.82 12.99
CA PRO A 412 -0.94 -18.71 12.57
C PRO A 412 -0.05 -19.81 13.16
N ASP A 413 -0.49 -20.46 14.23
CA ASP A 413 0.12 -21.63 14.86
C ASP A 413 -0.06 -22.93 14.05
N LEU A 414 -0.97 -22.94 13.06
CA LEU A 414 -1.25 -24.08 12.19
C LEU A 414 -0.90 -23.79 10.71
N PRO A 415 -0.69 -24.83 9.88
CA PRO A 415 -0.66 -24.68 8.42
C PRO A 415 -1.97 -24.14 7.84
N GLN A 416 -3.10 -24.41 8.49
CA GLN A 416 -4.45 -23.98 8.10
C GLN A 416 -4.75 -22.53 8.53
N ILE A 417 -5.49 -21.78 7.71
CA ILE A 417 -5.88 -20.38 7.97
C ILE A 417 -6.85 -20.30 9.16
N ARG A 418 -7.82 -21.21 9.22
CA ARG A 418 -8.68 -21.51 10.37
C ARG A 418 -8.64 -23.02 10.61
N GLN A 419 -8.97 -23.48 11.81
CA GLN A 419 -8.87 -24.91 12.14
C GLN A 419 -9.76 -25.78 11.23
N ASN A 420 -9.16 -26.81 10.61
CA ASN A 420 -9.74 -27.72 9.61
C ASN A 420 -9.97 -27.12 8.20
N GLU A 421 -9.65 -25.85 7.97
CA GLU A 421 -9.84 -25.18 6.67
C GLU A 421 -8.56 -25.16 5.81
N LEU A 422 -8.58 -24.46 4.67
CA LEU A 422 -7.44 -24.39 3.73
C LEU A 422 -6.15 -23.80 4.32
N GLU A 423 -5.00 -24.24 3.77
CA GLU A 423 -3.67 -23.80 4.19
C GLU A 423 -3.31 -22.37 3.72
N TRP A 424 -2.55 -21.65 4.55
CA TRP A 424 -1.94 -20.36 4.17
C TRP A 424 -1.14 -20.50 2.88
N ARG A 425 -0.28 -21.54 2.83
CA ARG A 425 0.56 -21.87 1.67
C ARG A 425 -0.22 -22.39 0.46
N PHE A 426 -1.42 -22.93 0.65
CA PHE A 426 -2.28 -23.28 -0.46
C PHE A 426 -2.81 -22.02 -1.16
N MET A 427 -3.23 -21.02 -0.39
CA MET A 427 -3.77 -19.77 -0.95
C MET A 427 -2.73 -18.95 -1.70
N SER A 428 -1.52 -18.79 -1.17
CA SER A 428 -0.43 -18.12 -1.90
C SER A 428 0.01 -18.89 -3.15
N ASN A 429 0.09 -20.24 -3.08
CA ASN A 429 0.42 -21.05 -4.26
C ASN A 429 -0.66 -21.08 -5.34
N LEU A 430 -1.95 -21.00 -4.97
CA LEU A 430 -3.08 -20.95 -5.90
C LEU A 430 -3.14 -19.61 -6.61
N THR A 431 -3.06 -18.52 -5.86
CA THR A 431 -3.34 -17.15 -6.37
C THR A 431 -2.10 -16.45 -6.94
N LYS A 432 -0.90 -16.88 -6.54
CA LYS A 432 0.37 -16.15 -6.72
C LYS A 432 0.35 -14.74 -6.12
N LYS A 433 -0.50 -14.50 -5.11
CA LYS A 433 -0.60 -13.24 -4.36
C LYS A 433 -0.10 -13.40 -2.94
N TYR A 434 0.38 -12.29 -2.38
CA TYR A 434 0.76 -12.21 -0.97
C TYR A 434 -0.46 -11.97 -0.08
N ILE A 435 -0.42 -12.52 1.14
CA ILE A 435 -1.53 -12.50 2.09
C ILE A 435 -1.37 -11.34 3.09
N ILE A 436 -2.43 -10.54 3.23
CA ILE A 436 -2.63 -9.57 4.31
C ILE A 436 -3.55 -10.21 5.35
N SER A 437 -2.96 -10.63 6.47
CA SER A 437 -3.69 -11.25 7.57
C SER A 437 -4.37 -10.22 8.48
N ASN A 438 -5.25 -10.67 9.37
CA ASN A 438 -5.80 -9.91 10.49
C ASN A 438 -5.77 -10.74 11.79
N CYS A 439 -5.84 -10.07 12.94
CA CYS A 439 -6.08 -10.68 14.24
C CYS A 439 -6.82 -9.67 15.15
N GLY A 440 -7.43 -10.19 16.20
CA GLY A 440 -8.18 -9.43 17.19
C GLY A 440 -9.60 -9.04 16.77
N TYR A 441 -10.08 -9.59 15.65
CA TYR A 441 -11.48 -9.49 15.21
C TYR A 441 -12.19 -10.82 15.45
N GLY A 442 -13.43 -10.77 15.92
CA GLY A 442 -14.31 -11.93 16.13
C GLY A 442 -15.63 -11.82 15.36
N VAL A 443 -16.62 -12.61 15.79
CA VAL A 443 -18.00 -12.63 15.27
C VAL A 443 -18.55 -11.20 15.14
N GLY A 444 -19.17 -10.89 14.00
CA GLY A 444 -19.71 -9.56 13.70
C GLY A 444 -18.71 -8.39 13.79
N GLY A 445 -17.39 -8.65 13.75
CA GLY A 445 -16.34 -7.63 13.89
C GLY A 445 -15.97 -7.26 15.33
N ALA A 446 -16.45 -8.00 16.33
CA ALA A 446 -16.15 -7.73 17.74
C ALA A 446 -14.64 -7.79 18.05
N ASN A 447 -14.17 -6.96 18.99
CA ASN A 447 -12.77 -6.97 19.44
C ASN A 447 -12.50 -8.18 20.35
N ILE A 448 -11.46 -8.97 20.04
CA ILE A 448 -10.97 -10.11 20.82
C ILE A 448 -9.44 -10.06 20.94
N ASN A 449 -8.83 -10.81 21.87
CA ASN A 449 -7.37 -10.95 21.93
C ASN A 449 -6.93 -12.37 21.55
N ASP A 450 -6.96 -12.70 20.25
CA ASP A 450 -6.39 -13.94 19.67
C ASP A 450 -5.01 -13.73 19.02
N CYS A 451 -4.56 -12.47 18.95
CA CYS A 451 -3.33 -12.01 18.34
C CYS A 451 -2.02 -12.60 18.92
N ASP A 452 -2.02 -13.06 20.18
CA ASP A 452 -0.80 -13.57 20.84
C ASP A 452 -0.17 -14.77 20.10
N SER A 453 -1.00 -15.51 19.33
CA SER A 453 -0.56 -16.59 18.44
C SER A 453 0.40 -16.15 17.32
N TRP A 454 0.41 -14.85 16.94
CA TRP A 454 1.36 -14.25 16.00
C TRP A 454 2.70 -13.84 16.65
N ILE A 455 2.76 -13.70 17.98
CA ILE A 455 3.94 -13.19 18.72
C ILE A 455 5.04 -14.26 18.80
N SER A 456 4.70 -15.54 18.62
CA SER A 456 5.68 -16.62 18.45
C SER A 456 6.54 -16.39 17.20
N GLY A 457 7.85 -16.13 17.38
CA GLY A 457 8.78 -15.88 16.28
C GLY A 457 8.89 -17.04 15.27
N ASN A 458 8.65 -18.28 15.71
CA ASN A 458 8.53 -19.42 14.80
C ASN A 458 7.28 -19.29 13.90
N ASN A 459 6.13 -18.96 14.49
CA ASN A 459 4.87 -18.83 13.73
C ASN A 459 5.01 -17.70 12.69
N LEU A 460 5.53 -16.53 13.10
CA LEU A 460 5.77 -15.39 12.21
C LEU A 460 6.63 -15.78 10.99
N ASN A 461 7.75 -16.46 11.20
CA ASN A 461 8.63 -16.90 10.10
C ASN A 461 7.98 -17.95 9.19
N ILE A 462 7.21 -18.89 9.76
CA ILE A 462 6.48 -19.88 8.94
C ILE A 462 5.38 -19.20 8.12
N ARG A 463 4.63 -18.25 8.70
CA ARG A 463 3.59 -17.50 7.96
C ARG A 463 4.19 -16.66 6.82
N ILE A 464 5.37 -16.05 7.00
CA ILE A 464 6.10 -15.36 5.92
C ILE A 464 6.44 -16.34 4.78
N ASN A 465 7.01 -17.50 5.09
CA ASN A 465 7.36 -18.53 4.09
C ASN A 465 6.11 -19.09 3.37
N ASP A 466 4.97 -19.11 4.03
CA ASP A 466 3.67 -19.50 3.46
C ASP A 466 2.97 -18.35 2.70
N GLY A 467 3.61 -17.17 2.59
CA GLY A 467 3.18 -16.04 1.74
C GLY A 467 2.49 -14.88 2.46
N VAL A 468 2.45 -14.87 3.80
CA VAL A 468 1.86 -13.77 4.59
C VAL A 468 2.86 -12.64 4.76
N ILE A 469 2.56 -11.47 4.18
CA ILE A 469 3.43 -10.29 4.28
C ILE A 469 2.99 -9.32 5.37
N ALA A 470 1.77 -9.42 5.88
CA ALA A 470 1.21 -8.44 6.81
C ALA A 470 0.22 -9.05 7.80
N VAL A 471 0.04 -8.41 8.97
CA VAL A 471 -1.04 -8.69 9.93
C VAL A 471 -1.64 -7.37 10.47
N THR A 472 -2.96 -7.24 10.38
CA THR A 472 -3.75 -6.14 10.95
C THR A 472 -4.18 -6.50 12.37
N ILE A 473 -3.92 -5.63 13.34
CA ILE A 473 -4.20 -5.87 14.76
C ILE A 473 -5.39 -5.01 15.22
N ALA A 474 -6.35 -5.58 15.93
CA ALA A 474 -7.36 -4.79 16.66
C ALA A 474 -6.75 -4.05 17.87
N SER A 475 -7.18 -2.81 18.13
CA SER A 475 -6.68 -2.03 19.28
C SER A 475 -6.90 -2.77 20.60
N GLY A 476 -5.89 -2.76 21.48
CA GLY A 476 -5.94 -3.44 22.78
C GLY A 476 -5.27 -4.82 22.78
N SER A 477 -5.01 -5.43 21.63
CA SER A 477 -4.23 -6.67 21.55
C SER A 477 -2.73 -6.46 21.80
N THR A 478 -2.07 -7.46 22.38
CA THR A 478 -0.75 -7.34 23.03
C THR A 478 0.49 -7.40 22.11
N ILE A 479 0.33 -7.29 20.79
CA ILE A 479 1.48 -7.25 19.86
C ILE A 479 2.20 -5.89 19.98
N VAL A 480 3.31 -5.86 20.72
CA VAL A 480 4.22 -4.70 20.80
C VAL A 480 5.13 -4.67 19.57
N PRO A 481 5.03 -3.67 18.67
CA PRO A 481 5.89 -3.63 17.49
C PRO A 481 7.25 -3.00 17.80
N ARG A 482 8.31 -3.60 17.25
CA ARG A 482 9.76 -3.28 17.40
C ARG A 482 10.41 -3.72 18.72
N GLY A 483 11.51 -4.46 18.56
CA GLY A 483 12.44 -4.81 19.65
C GLY A 483 13.01 -6.23 19.56
N TYR A 484 12.28 -7.16 18.92
CA TYR A 484 12.50 -8.61 19.09
C TYR A 484 12.51 -9.46 17.80
N TYR A 485 12.39 -8.84 16.62
CA TYR A 485 12.37 -9.50 15.31
C TYR A 485 13.09 -8.64 14.27
#